data_AF-A0A346NJB6-F1
#
_entry.id   AF-A0A346NJB6-F1
#
_cell.length_a   1.000
_cell.length_b   1.000
_cell.length_c   1.000
_cell.angle_alpha   90.00
_cell.angle_beta   90.00
_cell.angle_gamma   90.00
#
_symmetry.space_group_name_H-M   'P 1'
#
loop_
_entity.id
_entity.type
_entity.pdbx_description
1 polymer ?
#
loop_
_entity_poly.entity_id
_entity_poly.type
_entity_poly.pdbx_seq_one_letter_code
_entity_poly.pdbx_strand_id
1 'polypeptide(L)'
;MANGQQKAQQNLEAFEVWQATQTDDDFKQIAFKGKLNRIEVAKGVGCGKSALNQNPALRNALKALEDSLREKGVLPLLSESAQNNADKPKQYDNTANRKLLDSKRVSTLEAENIELKAKVKELESKLERFGELSETLSEMGFMPR
;
A
#
# COMPACT_ATOMS: atom_id res chain seq x y z
N MET A 1 24.92 6.65 -30.80
CA MET A 1 23.95 5.99 -29.89
C MET A 1 24.58 4.70 -29.41
N ALA A 2 24.84 4.52 -28.11
CA ALA A 2 25.39 3.25 -27.62
C ALA A 2 24.35 2.12 -27.79
N ASN A 3 24.77 0.96 -28.29
CA ASN A 3 23.93 -0.22 -28.44
C ASN A 3 23.47 -0.73 -27.05
N GLY A 4 22.37 -1.48 -26.99
CA GLY A 4 21.82 -2.03 -25.74
C GLY A 4 22.84 -2.85 -24.95
N GLN A 5 23.71 -3.60 -25.63
CA GLN A 5 24.81 -4.34 -25.00
C GLN A 5 25.88 -3.42 -24.40
N GLN A 6 26.25 -2.33 -25.09
CA GLN A 6 27.22 -1.35 -24.59
C GLN A 6 26.68 -0.62 -23.37
N LYS A 7 25.39 -0.25 -23.38
CA LYS A 7 24.73 0.34 -22.19
C LYS A 7 24.67 -0.65 -21.02
N ALA A 8 24.43 -1.94 -21.29
CA ALA A 8 24.45 -2.97 -20.26
C ALA A 8 25.82 -3.07 -19.59
N GLN A 9 26.90 -3.01 -20.39
CA GLN A 9 28.28 -3.02 -19.88
C GLN A 9 28.59 -1.75 -19.08
N GLN A 10 28.25 -0.57 -19.59
CA GLN A 10 28.43 0.70 -18.87
C GLN A 10 27.72 0.72 -17.51
N ASN A 11 26.50 0.17 -17.43
CA ASN A 11 25.77 0.08 -16.17
C ASN A 11 26.44 -0.87 -15.16
N LEU A 12 27.15 -1.90 -15.63
CA LEU A 12 27.90 -2.81 -14.77
C LEU A 12 29.17 -2.15 -14.24
N GLU A 13 29.92 -1.48 -15.11
CA GLU A 13 31.12 -0.72 -14.71
C GLU A 13 30.76 0.39 -13.71
N ALA A 14 29.68 1.14 -13.97
CA ALA A 14 29.16 2.13 -13.03
C ALA A 14 28.74 1.50 -11.69
N PHE A 15 28.20 0.29 -11.71
CA PHE A 15 27.83 -0.44 -10.50
C PHE A 15 29.05 -0.84 -9.67
N GLU A 16 30.11 -1.35 -10.31
CA GLU A 16 31.36 -1.72 -9.62
C GLU A 16 32.06 -0.50 -9.02
N VAL A 17 32.11 0.60 -9.75
CA VAL A 17 32.66 1.87 -9.24
C VAL A 17 31.84 2.35 -8.06
N TRP A 18 30.51 2.39 -8.18
CA TRP A 18 29.62 2.78 -7.09
C TRP A 18 29.84 1.89 -5.87
N GLN A 19 29.84 0.57 -6.04
CA GLN A 19 30.08 -0.39 -4.97
C GLN A 19 31.40 -0.13 -4.23
N ALA A 20 32.47 0.20 -4.96
CA ALA A 20 33.78 0.52 -4.37
C ALA A 20 33.80 1.85 -3.61
N THR A 21 32.91 2.79 -3.94
CA THR A 21 32.80 4.07 -3.22
C THR A 21 31.99 3.99 -1.91
N GLN A 22 31.19 2.95 -1.73
CA GLN A 22 30.30 2.83 -0.57
C GLN A 22 30.98 2.14 0.60
N THR A 23 30.65 2.58 1.81
CA THR A 23 31.05 1.92 3.05
C THR A 23 29.99 0.93 3.53
N ASP A 24 30.38 0.05 4.45
CA ASP A 24 29.45 -0.90 5.08
C ASP A 24 28.28 -0.18 5.78
N ASP A 25 28.48 1.03 6.31
CA ASP A 25 27.41 1.82 6.93
C ASP A 25 26.47 2.47 5.91
N ASP A 26 26.98 2.90 4.75
CA ASP A 26 26.12 3.39 3.66
C ASP A 26 25.15 2.30 3.20
N PHE A 27 25.64 1.05 3.11
CA PHE A 27 24.81 -0.10 2.78
C PHE A 27 23.72 -0.38 3.83
N LYS A 28 23.97 -0.09 5.12
CA LYS A 28 22.94 -0.20 6.17
C LYS A 28 21.82 0.83 5.97
N GLN A 29 22.17 2.06 5.61
CA GLN A 29 21.18 3.14 5.41
C GLN A 29 20.21 2.83 4.26
N ILE A 30 20.69 2.13 3.23
CA ILE A 30 19.87 1.74 2.06
C ILE A 30 19.31 0.31 2.17
N ALA A 31 19.49 -0.36 3.30
CA ALA A 31 18.92 -1.69 3.54
C ALA A 31 17.41 -1.60 3.71
N PHE A 32 16.65 -2.39 2.95
CA PHE A 32 15.20 -2.43 3.00
C PHE A 32 14.67 -3.86 2.90
N LYS A 33 13.94 -4.31 3.93
CA LYS A 33 13.33 -5.65 3.99
C LYS A 33 14.33 -6.79 3.72
N GLY A 34 15.55 -6.70 4.28
CA GLY A 34 16.59 -7.72 4.18
C GLY A 34 17.34 -7.78 2.84
N LYS A 35 17.18 -6.76 1.98
CA LYS A 35 17.88 -6.61 0.70
C LYS A 35 18.27 -5.14 0.50
N LEU A 36 19.13 -4.84 -0.46
CA LEU A 36 19.43 -3.46 -0.81
C LEU A 36 18.24 -2.83 -1.55
N ASN A 37 17.91 -1.58 -1.20
CA ASN A 37 16.83 -0.85 -1.86
C ASN A 37 17.20 -0.57 -3.32
N ARG A 38 16.52 -1.25 -4.26
CA ARG A 38 16.79 -1.15 -5.69
C ARG A 38 16.59 0.26 -6.26
N ILE A 39 15.78 1.10 -5.62
CA ILE A 39 15.61 2.50 -6.04
C ILE A 39 16.85 3.32 -5.67
N GLU A 40 17.35 3.17 -4.45
CA GLU A 40 18.55 3.89 -3.99
C GLU A 40 19.80 3.40 -4.71
N VAL A 41 19.94 2.09 -4.93
CA VAL A 41 21.03 1.53 -5.74
C VAL A 41 20.99 2.08 -7.17
N ALA A 42 19.81 2.11 -7.80
CA ALA A 42 19.66 2.65 -9.15
C ALA A 42 20.08 4.13 -9.24
N LYS A 43 19.71 4.94 -8.25
CA LYS A 43 20.14 6.35 -8.15
C LYS A 43 21.65 6.47 -7.97
N GLY A 44 22.25 5.70 -7.07
CA GLY A 44 23.69 5.74 -6.80
C GLY A 44 24.55 5.33 -8.00
N VAL A 45 24.09 4.33 -8.75
CA VAL A 45 24.74 3.84 -9.97
C VAL A 45 24.47 4.76 -11.18
N GLY A 46 23.42 5.60 -11.12
CA GLY A 46 22.99 6.41 -12.25
C GLY A 46 22.28 5.61 -13.35
N CYS A 47 21.67 4.48 -13.02
CA CYS A 47 20.98 3.61 -13.96
C CYS A 47 19.47 3.54 -13.69
N GLY A 48 18.68 3.15 -14.69
CA GLY A 48 17.25 2.91 -14.48
C GLY A 48 17.02 1.65 -13.65
N LYS A 49 15.97 1.64 -12.80
CA LYS A 49 15.59 0.44 -12.01
C LYS A 49 15.40 -0.81 -12.88
N SER A 50 14.97 -0.65 -14.13
CA SER A 50 14.83 -1.74 -15.11
C SER A 50 16.18 -2.40 -15.44
N ALA A 51 17.28 -1.64 -15.49
CA ALA A 51 18.61 -2.17 -15.78
C ALA A 51 19.06 -3.19 -14.73
N LEU A 52 18.74 -2.95 -13.46
CA LEU A 52 19.03 -3.88 -12.36
C LEU A 52 18.29 -5.23 -12.48
N ASN A 53 17.17 -5.27 -13.22
CA ASN A 53 16.36 -6.47 -13.41
C ASN A 53 16.63 -7.16 -14.74
N GLN A 54 16.85 -6.39 -15.80
CA GLN A 54 17.00 -6.88 -17.18
C GLN A 54 18.43 -7.32 -17.50
N ASN A 55 19.45 -6.66 -16.93
CA ASN A 55 20.84 -7.04 -17.14
C ASN A 55 21.21 -8.23 -16.24
N PRO A 56 21.47 -9.43 -16.79
CA PRO A 56 21.78 -10.62 -15.98
C PRO A 56 23.07 -10.44 -15.18
N ALA A 57 24.07 -9.79 -15.76
CA ALA A 57 25.37 -9.59 -15.13
C ALA A 57 25.25 -8.66 -13.91
N LEU A 58 24.52 -7.55 -14.08
CA LEU A 58 24.25 -6.59 -13.01
C LEU A 58 23.41 -7.21 -11.89
N ARG A 59 22.42 -8.04 -12.24
CA ARG A 59 21.63 -8.80 -11.26
C ARG A 59 22.48 -9.75 -10.44
N ASN A 60 23.42 -10.45 -11.08
CA ASN A 60 24.34 -11.37 -10.42
C ASN A 60 25.34 -10.63 -9.51
N ALA A 61 25.91 -9.52 -9.99
CA ALA A 61 26.81 -8.67 -9.22
C ALA A 61 26.11 -8.13 -7.95
N LEU A 62 24.88 -7.65 -8.09
CA LEU A 62 24.10 -7.15 -6.95
C LEU A 62 23.76 -8.27 -5.96
N LYS A 63 23.46 -9.49 -6.44
CA LYS A 63 23.26 -10.64 -5.56
C LYS A 63 24.54 -10.99 -4.79
N ALA A 64 25.69 -11.02 -5.47
CA ALA A 64 26.98 -11.28 -4.83
C ALA A 64 27.34 -10.21 -3.78
N LEU A 65 27.06 -8.93 -4.07
CA LEU A 65 27.20 -7.84 -3.10
C LEU A 65 26.31 -8.09 -1.87
N GLU A 66 25.02 -8.37 -2.07
CA GLU A 66 24.10 -8.67 -0.96
C GLU A 66 24.55 -9.88 -0.13
N ASP A 67 25.09 -10.93 -0.76
CA ASP A 67 25.61 -12.11 -0.07
C ASP A 67 26.85 -11.76 0.76
N SER A 68 27.80 -10.99 0.20
CA SER A 68 28.98 -10.52 0.95
C SER A 68 28.61 -9.62 2.13
N LEU A 69 27.59 -8.77 1.98
CA LEU A 69 27.09 -7.92 3.06
C LEU A 69 26.39 -8.72 4.17
N ARG A 70 25.82 -9.89 3.84
CA ARG A 70 25.28 -10.81 4.86
C ARG A 70 26.41 -11.51 5.62
N GLU A 71 27.46 -11.94 4.93
CA GLU A 71 28.64 -12.53 5.58
C GLU A 71 29.31 -11.55 6.55
N LYS A 72 29.34 -10.26 6.17
CA LYS A 72 29.82 -9.17 7.04
C LYS A 72 28.86 -8.77 8.17
N GLY A 73 27.64 -9.31 8.20
CA GLY A 73 26.61 -8.94 9.18
C GLY A 73 26.00 -7.55 8.99
N VAL A 74 26.21 -6.91 7.83
CA VAL A 74 25.64 -5.60 7.48
C VAL A 74 24.15 -5.73 7.13
N LEU A 75 23.80 -6.78 6.39
CA LEU A 75 22.42 -7.14 6.11
C LEU A 75 21.96 -8.28 7.03
N PRO A 76 20.71 -8.27 7.51
CA PRO A 76 20.18 -9.39 8.28
C PRO A 76 20.19 -10.66 7.43
N LEU A 77 20.44 -11.80 8.08
CA LEU A 77 20.34 -13.12 7.46
C LEU A 77 18.99 -13.26 6.75
N LEU A 78 18.98 -13.91 5.59
CA LEU A 78 17.73 -14.21 4.89
C LEU A 78 16.87 -15.03 5.84
N SER A 79 15.81 -14.43 6.39
CA SER A 79 14.84 -15.18 7.18
C SER A 79 14.30 -16.33 6.33
N GLU A 80 14.00 -17.48 6.93
CA GLU A 80 13.45 -18.65 6.23
C GLU A 80 12.21 -18.29 5.40
N SER A 81 11.45 -17.28 5.83
CA SER A 81 10.33 -16.70 5.09
C SER A 81 10.73 -16.04 3.76
N ALA A 82 11.94 -15.51 3.60
CA ALA A 82 12.42 -14.91 2.35
C ALA A 82 12.92 -15.96 1.34
N GLN A 83 13.53 -17.05 1.79
CA GLN A 83 13.89 -18.19 0.94
C GLN A 83 12.63 -18.92 0.44
N ASN A 84 11.65 -19.16 1.31
CA ASN A 84 10.39 -19.83 0.96
C ASN A 84 9.47 -19.00 0.03
N ASN A 85 9.70 -17.68 -0.08
CA ASN A 85 8.94 -16.78 -0.96
C ASN A 85 9.69 -16.43 -2.26
N ALA A 86 10.88 -16.97 -2.51
CA ALA A 86 11.61 -16.72 -3.76
C ALA A 86 10.96 -17.39 -4.98
N ASP A 87 10.33 -18.56 -4.77
CA ASP A 87 9.68 -19.35 -5.83
C ASP A 87 8.16 -19.17 -5.93
N LYS A 88 7.54 -18.49 -4.96
CA LYS A 88 6.09 -18.29 -4.97
C LYS A 88 5.77 -16.90 -5.53
N PRO A 89 4.99 -16.79 -6.63
CA PRO A 89 4.49 -15.50 -7.06
C PRO A 89 3.77 -14.83 -5.90
N LYS A 90 4.12 -13.57 -5.62
CA LYS A 90 3.52 -12.76 -4.57
C LYS A 90 2.00 -12.76 -4.77
N GLN A 91 1.28 -13.53 -3.96
CA GLN A 91 -0.17 -13.57 -4.03
C GLN A 91 -0.65 -12.17 -3.65
N TYR A 92 -1.20 -11.45 -4.63
CA TYR A 92 -1.71 -10.11 -4.44
C TYR A 92 -2.91 -10.19 -3.49
N ASP A 93 -2.68 -9.85 -2.24
CA ASP A 93 -3.71 -9.88 -1.22
C ASP A 93 -4.57 -8.61 -1.32
N ASN A 94 -5.62 -8.69 -2.15
CA ASN A 94 -6.62 -7.62 -2.31
C ASN A 94 -7.54 -7.51 -1.08
N THR A 95 -7.42 -8.38 -0.07
CA THR A 95 -8.35 -8.38 1.07
C THR A 95 -8.18 -7.15 1.96
N ALA A 96 -6.96 -6.61 2.09
CA ALA A 96 -6.72 -5.42 2.91
C ALA A 96 -7.41 -4.16 2.36
N ASN A 97 -7.28 -3.90 1.05
CA ASN A 97 -7.95 -2.78 0.39
C ASN A 97 -9.47 -2.96 0.38
N ARG A 98 -9.95 -4.19 0.16
CA ARG A 98 -11.37 -4.51 0.20
C ARG A 98 -11.97 -4.26 1.59
N LYS A 99 -11.30 -4.71 2.66
CA LYS A 99 -11.73 -4.46 4.05
C LYS A 99 -11.82 -2.97 4.38
N LEU A 100 -10.89 -2.16 3.90
CA LEU A 100 -10.90 -0.70 4.11
C LEU A 100 -12.07 -0.02 3.37
N LEU A 101 -12.36 -0.44 2.14
CA LEU A 101 -13.51 0.08 1.40
C LEU A 101 -14.84 -0.33 2.02
N ASP A 102 -14.92 -1.58 2.47
CA ASP A 102 -16.13 -2.12 3.09
C ASP A 102 -16.38 -1.46 4.46
N SER A 103 -15.35 -1.20 5.27
CA SER A 103 -15.52 -0.47 6.54
C SER A 103 -16.00 0.97 6.32
N LYS A 104 -15.49 1.65 5.29
CA LYS A 104 -15.94 2.99 4.93
C LYS A 104 -17.41 3.00 4.49
N ARG A 105 -17.83 2.03 3.66
CA ARG A 105 -19.22 1.87 3.23
C ARG A 105 -20.17 1.59 4.39
N VAL A 106 -19.77 0.72 5.31
CA VAL A 106 -20.57 0.41 6.51
C VAL A 106 -20.76 1.67 7.35
N SER A 107 -19.69 2.42 7.61
CA SER A 107 -19.79 3.66 8.39
C SER A 107 -20.70 4.71 7.75
N THR A 108 -20.67 4.86 6.42
CA THR A 108 -21.59 5.79 5.73
C THR A 108 -23.04 5.33 5.81
N LEU A 109 -23.30 4.03 5.62
CA LEU A 109 -24.65 3.48 5.71
C LEU A 109 -25.22 3.56 7.13
N GLU A 110 -24.40 3.36 8.16
CA GLU A 110 -24.80 3.50 9.56
C GLU A 110 -25.23 4.93 9.88
N ALA A 111 -24.47 5.93 9.41
CA ALA A 111 -24.81 7.34 9.58
C ALA A 111 -26.14 7.69 8.89
N GLU A 112 -26.32 7.28 7.63
CA GLU A 112 -27.57 7.48 6.89
C GLU A 112 -28.76 6.77 7.57
N ASN A 113 -28.55 5.57 8.12
CA ASN A 113 -29.61 4.85 8.81
C ASN A 113 -30.06 5.56 10.10
N ILE A 114 -29.12 6.13 10.85
CA ILE A 114 -29.41 6.94 12.04
C ILE A 114 -30.18 8.20 11.65
N GLU A 115 -29.75 8.90 10.60
CA GLU A 115 -30.43 10.11 10.12
C GLU A 115 -31.85 9.80 9.64
N LEU A 116 -32.03 8.74 8.86
CA LEU A 116 -33.35 8.31 8.39
C LEU A 116 -34.27 7.93 9.54
N LYS A 117 -33.78 7.17 10.53
CA LYS A 117 -34.56 6.84 11.74
C LYS A 117 -34.97 8.07 12.52
N ALA A 118 -34.09 9.08 12.63
CA ALA A 118 -34.42 10.34 13.27
C ALA A 118 -35.53 11.09 12.52
N LYS A 119 -35.45 11.17 11.19
CA LYS A 119 -36.49 11.80 10.35
C LYS A 119 -37.83 11.07 10.45
N VAL A 120 -37.83 9.73 10.44
CA VAL A 120 -39.04 8.93 10.60
C VAL A 120 -39.71 9.26 11.94
N LYS A 121 -38.94 9.25 13.04
CA LYS A 121 -39.46 9.59 14.37
C LYS A 121 -40.05 11.00 14.42
N GLU A 122 -39.38 11.98 13.81
CA GLU A 122 -39.88 13.37 13.77
C GLU A 122 -41.20 13.48 12.99
N LEU A 123 -41.31 12.78 11.86
CA LEU A 123 -42.53 12.74 11.06
C LEU A 123 -43.68 12.04 11.80
N GLU A 124 -43.41 10.93 12.48
CA GLU A 124 -44.37 10.22 13.32
C GLU A 124 -44.91 11.14 14.42
N SER A 125 -44.05 11.85 15.16
CA SER A 125 -44.48 12.80 16.19
C SER A 125 -45.30 13.97 15.62
N LYS A 126 -45.01 14.43 14.40
CA LYS A 126 -45.84 15.46 13.73
C LYS A 126 -47.22 14.91 13.39
N LEU A 127 -47.30 13.69 12.86
CA LEU A 127 -48.57 13.04 12.52
C LEU A 127 -49.43 12.81 13.76
N GLU A 128 -48.82 12.37 14.86
CA GLU A 128 -49.50 12.20 16.15
C GLU A 128 -50.13 13.51 16.63
N ARG A 129 -49.35 14.60 16.63
CA ARG A 129 -49.85 15.95 16.99
C ARG A 129 -50.98 16.44 16.09
N PHE A 130 -50.93 16.15 14.78
CA PHE A 130 -52.04 16.48 13.87
C PHE A 130 -53.27 15.62 14.15
N GLY A 131 -53.10 14.36 14.54
CA GLY A 131 -54.17 13.48 14.98
C GLY A 131 -54.89 14.04 16.21
N GLU A 132 -54.15 14.42 17.25
CA GLU A 132 -54.69 15.06 18.46
C GLU A 132 -55.47 16.35 18.12
N LEU A 133 -54.89 17.20 17.25
CA LEU A 133 -55.57 18.42 16.82
C LEU A 133 -56.87 18.11 16.07
N SER A 134 -56.87 17.13 15.17
CA SER A 134 -58.07 16.71 14.46
C SER A 134 -59.15 16.19 15.41
N GLU A 135 -58.76 15.42 16.42
CA GLU A 135 -59.68 14.91 17.44
C GLU A 135 -60.34 16.05 18.22
N THR A 136 -59.55 17.01 18.72
CA THR A 136 -60.11 18.19 19.43
C THR A 136 -61.04 19.04 18.55
N LEU A 137 -60.72 19.21 17.26
CA LEU A 137 -61.57 19.96 16.33
C LEU A 137 -62.90 19.23 16.06
N SER A 138 -62.85 17.90 15.93
CA SER A 138 -64.05 17.07 15.80
C SER A 138 -64.88 17.05 17.10
N GLU A 139 -64.26 17.06 18.28
CA GLU A 139 -64.95 17.19 19.57
C GLU A 139 -65.63 18.54 19.74
N MET A 140 -64.98 19.63 19.33
CA MET A 140 -65.55 20.98 19.35
C MET A 140 -66.61 21.21 18.24
N GLY A 141 -66.87 20.22 17.39
CA GLY A 141 -67.89 20.28 16.33
C GLY A 141 -67.47 21.09 15.09
N PHE A 142 -66.17 21.41 14.96
CA PHE A 142 -65.62 22.10 13.78
C PHE A 142 -65.30 21.14 12.62
N MET A 143 -65.28 19.82 12.85
CA MET A 143 -65.18 18.80 11.80
C MET A 143 -66.17 17.65 12.02
N PRO A 144 -66.68 17.01 10.95
CA PRO A 144 -67.41 15.74 11.07
C PRO A 144 -66.47 14.64 11.58
N ARG A 145 -67.00 13.76 12.43
CA ARG A 145 -66.27 12.57 12.89
C ARG A 145 -66.11 11.52 11.80
#